data_AF-A0A6C0I2H0-F1
#
_entry.id   AF-A0A6C0I2H0-F1
#
_cell.length_a   1.000
_cell.length_b   1.000
_cell.length_c   1.000
_cell.angle_alpha   90.00
_cell.angle_beta   90.00
_cell.angle_gamma   90.00
#
_symmetry.space_group_name_H-M   'P 1'
#
loop_
_entity.id
_entity.type
_entity.pdbx_description
1 polymer ?
#
loop_
_entity_poly.entity_id
_entity_poly.type
_entity_poly.pdbx_seq_one_letter_code
_entity_poly.pdbx_strand_id
1 'polypeptide(L)'
;MNSNLFNLNLTDKIMDIYDNQTFLERYGEYVFLSIIICVAFILLVTYIHIKINITKIRADWVNQKCKPNIMPFAGMINAPQNMSKIEYAEKNFTECTQNILTDISEMALIPVHYTVSIITATVGEISKVINDMRELVNKIRNSISEITSDIMSRILNIMTPLIETIITVKSMVGKSNGILTAVIYTLLGVYLAIKSLIGSILEIVIIILIAMAAAIILLFFIPIVGDILAAAGIIFFLIMSVPMGYLIGFSNQVLNVHSSKSIPSVPG
;
A
#
# COMPACT_ATOMS: atom_id res chain seq x y z
N MET A 1 78.88 -27.07 72.20
CA MET A 1 77.98 -28.21 71.93
C MET A 1 77.08 -27.93 70.72
N ASN A 2 77.62 -27.35 69.63
CA ASN A 2 76.81 -26.89 68.48
C ASN A 2 77.44 -27.19 67.09
N SER A 3 78.68 -27.69 67.04
CA SER A 3 79.34 -28.06 65.77
C SER A 3 78.89 -29.44 65.25
N ASN A 4 78.69 -30.42 66.13
CA ASN A 4 78.31 -31.78 65.74
C ASN A 4 76.83 -31.89 65.30
N LEU A 5 75.93 -31.08 65.86
CA LEU A 5 74.51 -31.04 65.48
C LEU A 5 74.33 -30.36 64.11
N PHE A 6 75.15 -29.35 63.81
CA PHE A 6 75.18 -28.68 62.51
C PHE A 6 75.75 -29.60 61.42
N ASN A 7 76.84 -30.32 61.71
CA ASN A 7 77.42 -31.31 60.78
C ASN A 7 76.45 -32.47 60.50
N LEU A 8 75.71 -32.97 61.49
CA LEU A 8 74.68 -34.00 61.28
C LEU A 8 73.56 -33.50 60.36
N ASN A 9 72.99 -32.33 60.63
CA ASN A 9 71.95 -31.74 59.78
C ASN A 9 72.42 -31.42 58.35
N LEU A 10 73.67 -31.01 58.15
CA LEU A 10 74.21 -30.78 56.81
C LEU A 10 74.38 -32.10 56.05
N THR A 11 74.88 -33.14 56.73
CA THR A 11 75.08 -34.47 56.12
C THR A 11 73.73 -35.10 55.78
N ASP A 12 72.74 -34.99 56.67
CA ASP A 12 71.37 -35.48 56.44
C ASP A 12 70.71 -34.74 55.28
N LYS A 13 70.91 -33.42 55.17
CA LYS A 13 70.38 -32.62 54.06
C LYS A 13 71.06 -32.92 52.71
N ILE A 14 72.36 -33.23 52.73
CA ILE A 14 73.09 -33.68 51.53
C ILE A 14 72.63 -35.07 51.11
N MET A 15 72.39 -35.98 52.07
CA MET A 15 71.82 -37.30 51.82
C MET A 15 70.39 -37.22 51.29
N ASP A 16 69.54 -36.36 51.85
CA ASP A 16 68.17 -36.10 51.39
C ASP A 16 68.15 -35.54 49.95
N ILE A 17 69.07 -34.63 49.61
CA ILE A 17 69.22 -34.15 48.24
C ILE A 17 69.66 -35.27 47.29
N TYR A 18 70.48 -36.23 47.74
CA TYR A 18 70.96 -37.32 46.89
C TYR A 18 69.93 -38.46 46.73
N ASP A 19 69.11 -38.71 47.75
CA ASP A 19 68.06 -39.74 47.75
C ASP A 19 66.78 -39.30 47.02
N ASN A 20 66.52 -37.99 46.93
CA ASN A 20 65.29 -37.45 46.35
C ASN A 20 65.43 -36.91 44.90
N GLN A 21 66.55 -37.20 44.22
CA GLN A 21 66.75 -36.81 42.82
C GLN A 21 66.06 -37.77 41.86
N THR A 22 65.40 -37.22 40.85
CA THR A 22 64.81 -38.02 39.78
C THR A 22 65.90 -38.63 38.89
N PHE A 23 65.60 -39.75 38.22
CA PHE A 23 66.54 -40.45 37.33
C PHE A 23 67.24 -39.52 36.31
N LEU A 24 66.52 -38.53 35.78
CA LEU A 24 67.05 -37.55 34.83
C LEU A 24 67.94 -36.50 35.47
N GLU A 25 67.77 -36.14 36.75
CA GLU A 25 68.66 -35.20 37.44
C GLU A 25 69.99 -35.88 37.81
N ARG A 26 69.94 -37.17 38.14
CA ARG A 26 71.12 -37.97 38.50
C ARG A 26 71.91 -38.50 37.31
N TYR A 27 71.24 -38.89 36.21
CA TYR A 27 71.87 -39.49 35.03
C TYR A 27 71.64 -38.70 33.74
N GLY A 28 71.11 -37.47 33.83
CA GLY A 28 70.74 -36.65 32.67
C GLY A 28 71.87 -36.46 31.67
N GLU A 29 73.10 -36.29 32.15
CA GLU A 29 74.28 -36.19 31.28
C GLU A 29 74.50 -37.47 30.46
N TYR A 30 74.43 -38.65 31.11
CA TYR A 30 74.58 -39.94 30.44
C TYR A 30 73.41 -40.26 29.49
N VAL A 31 72.19 -39.88 29.87
CA VAL A 31 70.99 -40.04 29.03
C VAL A 31 71.07 -39.14 27.81
N PHE A 32 71.45 -37.87 27.98
CA PHE A 32 71.62 -36.92 26.88
C PHE A 32 72.76 -37.36 25.93
N LEU A 33 73.88 -37.80 26.49
CA LEU A 33 74.99 -38.37 25.72
C LEU A 33 74.55 -39.61 24.93
N SER A 34 73.79 -40.51 25.55
CA SER A 34 73.22 -41.70 24.90
C SER A 34 72.28 -41.33 23.75
N ILE A 35 71.38 -40.36 23.95
CA ILE A 35 70.47 -39.86 22.90
C ILE A 35 71.27 -39.28 21.72
N ILE A 36 72.28 -38.47 22.00
CA ILE A 36 73.15 -37.90 20.95
C ILE A 36 73.85 -39.01 20.16
N ILE A 37 74.41 -40.01 20.85
CA ILE A 37 75.07 -41.14 20.20
C ILE A 37 74.08 -41.93 19.34
N CYS A 38 72.87 -42.19 19.82
CA CYS A 38 71.81 -42.86 19.05
C CYS A 38 71.40 -42.06 17.82
N VAL A 39 71.17 -40.75 17.96
CA VAL A 39 70.81 -39.86 16.85
C VAL A 39 71.94 -39.80 15.83
N ALA A 40 73.18 -39.65 16.27
CA ALA A 40 74.36 -39.65 15.39
C ALA A 40 74.50 -40.98 14.64
N PHE A 41 74.27 -42.12 15.30
CA PHE A 41 74.27 -43.43 14.67
C PHE A 41 73.16 -43.58 13.62
N ILE A 42 71.93 -43.14 13.94
CA ILE A 42 70.80 -43.17 13.00
C ILE A 42 71.09 -42.28 11.79
N LEU A 43 71.62 -41.07 12.00
CA LEU A 43 72.02 -40.15 10.92
C LEU A 43 73.14 -40.74 10.06
N LEU A 44 74.12 -41.42 10.66
CA LEU A 44 75.20 -42.09 9.93
C LEU A 44 74.67 -43.22 9.04
N VAL A 45 73.82 -44.09 9.58
CA VAL A 45 73.24 -45.22 8.84
C VAL A 45 72.35 -44.72 7.70
N THR A 46 71.51 -43.74 7.96
CA THR A 46 70.64 -43.13 6.94
C THR A 46 71.45 -42.38 5.88
N TYR A 47 72.54 -41.72 6.24
CA TYR A 47 73.46 -41.10 5.28
C TYR A 47 74.07 -42.12 4.30
N ILE A 48 74.55 -43.26 4.81
CA ILE A 48 75.10 -44.35 3.96
C ILE A 48 74.00 -44.91 3.05
N HIS A 49 72.79 -45.15 3.59
CA HIS A 49 71.65 -45.65 2.83
C HIS A 49 71.24 -44.72 1.67
N ILE A 50 71.22 -43.42 1.92
CA ILE A 50 70.90 -42.39 0.90
C ILE A 50 71.97 -42.36 -0.17
N LYS A 51 73.26 -42.37 0.20
CA LYS A 51 74.38 -42.36 -0.74
C LYS A 51 74.31 -43.51 -1.74
N ILE A 52 73.94 -44.72 -1.28
CA ILE A 52 73.79 -45.90 -2.13
C ILE A 52 72.61 -45.74 -3.11
N ASN A 53 71.51 -45.13 -2.69
CA ASN A 53 70.26 -45.05 -3.45
C ASN A 53 69.96 -43.67 -4.05
N ILE A 54 70.96 -42.77 -4.12
CA ILE A 54 70.75 -41.35 -4.41
C ILE A 54 70.08 -41.11 -5.78
N THR A 55 70.38 -41.94 -6.78
CA THR A 55 69.79 -41.86 -8.12
C THR A 55 68.29 -42.19 -8.10
N LYS A 56 67.89 -43.23 -7.36
CA LYS A 56 66.49 -43.63 -7.20
C LYS A 56 65.68 -42.60 -6.42
N ILE A 57 66.26 -42.07 -5.34
CA ILE A 57 65.60 -41.07 -4.48
C ILE A 57 65.41 -39.75 -5.23
N ARG A 58 66.38 -39.34 -6.05
CA ARG A 58 66.26 -38.11 -6.87
C ARG A 58 65.22 -38.24 -7.97
N ALA A 59 65.10 -39.43 -8.58
CA ALA A 59 64.10 -39.68 -9.62
C ALA A 59 62.66 -39.56 -9.10
N ASP A 60 62.41 -39.93 -7.84
CA ASP A 60 61.10 -39.90 -7.18
C ASP A 60 61.05 -38.87 -6.04
N TRP A 61 61.67 -37.70 -6.25
CA TRP A 61 61.87 -36.74 -5.15
C TRP A 61 60.57 -36.29 -4.47
N VAL A 62 59.50 -36.09 -5.25
CA VAL A 62 58.20 -35.59 -4.75
C VAL A 62 57.60 -36.51 -3.68
N ASN A 63 57.71 -37.83 -3.84
CA ASN A 63 57.16 -38.81 -2.90
C ASN A 63 58.13 -39.17 -1.76
N GLN A 64 59.41 -38.81 -1.90
CA GLN A 64 60.47 -39.20 -0.97
C GLN A 64 60.89 -38.05 -0.04
N LYS A 65 60.66 -36.80 -0.44
CA LYS A 65 61.11 -35.59 0.28
C LYS A 65 60.57 -35.45 1.70
N CYS A 66 59.40 -36.01 1.99
CA CYS A 66 58.76 -35.95 3.31
C CYS A 66 58.99 -37.19 4.18
N LYS A 67 59.81 -38.17 3.73
CA LYS A 67 60.13 -39.33 4.56
C LYS A 67 61.13 -38.94 5.67
N PRO A 68 60.92 -39.35 6.93
CA PRO A 68 61.76 -38.95 8.06
C PRO A 68 63.25 -39.30 7.92
N ASN A 69 63.56 -40.37 7.21
CA ASN A 69 64.94 -40.82 6.96
C ASN A 69 65.66 -40.02 5.86
N ILE A 70 64.94 -39.20 5.08
CA ILE A 70 65.47 -38.44 3.92
C ILE A 70 65.49 -36.94 4.22
N MET A 71 64.53 -36.46 5.01
CA MET A 71 64.32 -35.05 5.33
C MET A 71 65.56 -34.31 5.88
N PRO A 72 66.35 -34.86 6.84
CA PRO A 72 67.55 -34.20 7.36
C PRO A 72 68.64 -33.98 6.30
N PHE A 73 68.55 -34.69 5.18
CA PHE A 73 69.55 -34.71 4.11
C PHE A 73 69.02 -34.16 2.78
N ALA A 74 67.80 -33.59 2.77
CA ALA A 74 67.16 -33.06 1.56
C ALA A 74 68.04 -32.03 0.82
N GLY A 75 68.73 -31.20 1.59
CA GLY A 75 69.76 -30.26 1.13
C GLY A 75 70.87 -30.86 0.29
N MET A 76 71.29 -32.08 0.59
CA MET A 76 72.37 -32.75 -0.13
C MET A 76 71.88 -33.52 -1.36
N ILE A 77 70.58 -33.76 -1.47
CA ILE A 77 69.99 -34.60 -2.52
C ILE A 77 69.57 -33.75 -3.71
N ASN A 78 68.83 -32.66 -3.47
CA ASN A 78 68.16 -31.88 -4.52
C ASN A 78 68.10 -30.36 -4.25
N ALA A 79 69.06 -29.79 -3.51
CA ALA A 79 69.10 -28.35 -3.31
C ALA A 79 69.32 -27.61 -4.65
N PRO A 80 68.53 -26.56 -4.96
CA PRO A 80 68.71 -25.76 -6.16
C PRO A 80 69.95 -24.85 -6.04
N GLN A 81 70.49 -24.42 -7.19
CA GLN A 81 71.74 -23.66 -7.28
C GLN A 81 71.69 -22.29 -6.57
N ASN A 82 70.50 -21.80 -6.24
CA ASN A 82 70.25 -20.47 -5.67
C ASN A 82 70.12 -20.44 -4.14
N MET A 83 70.28 -21.57 -3.44
CA MET A 83 70.16 -21.62 -1.97
C MET A 83 71.17 -22.56 -1.34
N SER A 84 71.45 -22.34 -0.05
CA SER A 84 72.34 -23.24 0.67
C SER A 84 71.66 -24.59 0.92
N LYS A 85 72.47 -25.65 1.06
CA LYS A 85 71.95 -27.01 1.32
C LYS A 85 71.14 -27.07 2.62
N ILE A 86 71.58 -26.36 3.66
CA ILE A 86 70.90 -26.33 4.96
C ILE A 86 69.56 -25.60 4.85
N GLU A 87 69.54 -24.46 4.16
CA GLU A 87 68.32 -23.67 3.91
C GLU A 87 67.26 -24.46 3.13
N TYR A 88 67.67 -25.25 2.13
CA TYR A 88 66.74 -26.15 1.43
C TYR A 88 66.20 -27.25 2.33
N ALA A 89 67.03 -27.80 3.22
CA ALA A 89 66.61 -28.86 4.14
C ALA A 89 65.56 -28.34 5.13
N GLU A 90 65.76 -27.13 5.66
CA GLU A 90 64.81 -26.45 6.55
C GLU A 90 63.50 -26.11 5.85
N LYS A 91 63.57 -25.57 4.62
CA LYS A 91 62.39 -25.27 3.82
C LYS A 91 61.56 -26.53 3.54
N ASN A 92 62.22 -27.63 3.16
CA ASN A 92 61.55 -28.90 2.90
C ASN A 92 60.97 -29.53 4.18
N PHE A 93 61.66 -29.40 5.32
CA PHE A 93 61.14 -29.82 6.63
C PHE A 93 59.84 -29.07 6.97
N THR A 94 59.84 -27.74 6.79
CA THR A 94 58.69 -26.88 7.09
C THR A 94 57.51 -27.21 6.19
N GLU A 95 57.75 -27.34 4.88
CA GLU A 95 56.71 -27.69 3.89
C GLU A 95 56.08 -29.05 4.21
N CYS A 96 56.89 -30.08 4.47
CA CYS A 96 56.38 -31.42 4.79
C CYS A 96 55.63 -31.44 6.12
N THR A 97 56.11 -30.72 7.14
CA THR A 97 55.44 -30.66 8.44
C THR A 97 54.11 -29.94 8.34
N GLN A 98 54.04 -28.83 7.58
CA GLN A 98 52.80 -28.10 7.34
C GLN A 98 51.78 -28.95 6.57
N ASN A 99 52.21 -29.66 5.52
CA ASN A 99 51.32 -30.53 4.75
C ASN A 99 50.74 -31.66 5.60
N ILE A 100 51.56 -32.31 6.43
CA ILE A 100 51.09 -33.35 7.36
C ILE A 100 50.09 -32.78 8.37
N LEU A 101 50.35 -31.57 8.89
CA LEU A 101 49.43 -30.89 9.82
C LEU A 101 48.10 -30.53 9.15
N THR A 102 48.12 -30.04 7.91
CA THR A 102 46.89 -29.74 7.15
C THR A 102 46.07 -30.99 6.88
N ASP A 103 46.71 -32.09 6.44
CA ASP A 103 46.01 -33.35 6.13
C ASP A 103 45.32 -33.94 7.38
N ILE A 104 45.98 -33.87 8.54
CA ILE A 104 45.41 -34.32 9.81
C ILE A 104 44.26 -33.40 10.24
N SER A 105 44.43 -32.09 10.09
CA SER A 105 43.38 -31.12 10.44
C SER A 105 42.16 -31.25 9.53
N GLU A 106 42.36 -31.56 8.25
CA GLU A 106 41.27 -31.79 7.30
C GLU A 106 40.48 -33.03 7.69
N MET A 107 41.16 -34.14 8.01
CA MET A 107 40.52 -35.36 8.51
C MET A 107 39.71 -35.12 9.80
N ALA A 108 40.20 -34.26 10.69
CA ALA A 108 39.50 -33.88 11.92
C ALA A 108 38.30 -32.96 11.66
N LEU A 109 38.34 -32.14 10.60
CA LEU A 109 37.28 -31.20 10.24
C LEU A 109 36.19 -31.79 9.33
N ILE A 110 36.39 -32.97 8.73
CA ILE A 110 35.36 -33.71 7.97
C ILE A 110 33.98 -33.73 8.69
N PRO A 111 33.87 -34.15 9.96
CA PRO A 111 32.58 -34.17 10.66
C PRO A 111 31.98 -32.77 10.86
N VAL A 112 32.82 -31.75 11.02
CA VAL A 112 32.38 -30.35 11.18
C VAL A 112 31.79 -29.84 9.86
N HIS A 113 32.47 -30.06 8.74
CA HIS A 113 31.98 -29.66 7.42
C HIS A 113 30.66 -30.35 7.04
N TYR A 114 30.52 -31.63 7.37
CA TYR A 114 29.26 -32.36 7.18
C TYR A 114 28.12 -31.81 8.04
N THR A 115 28.41 -31.43 9.28
CA THR A 115 27.39 -30.83 10.17
C THR A 115 26.95 -29.45 9.64
N VAL A 116 27.89 -28.65 9.14
CA VAL A 116 27.60 -27.34 8.54
C VAL A 116 26.72 -27.48 7.29
N SER A 117 26.96 -28.49 6.44
CA SER A 117 26.13 -28.69 5.24
C SER A 117 24.69 -29.10 5.57
N ILE A 118 24.48 -29.90 6.62
CA ILE A 118 23.14 -30.23 7.11
C ILE A 118 22.45 -28.98 7.66
N ILE A 119 23.17 -28.15 8.42
CA ILE A 119 22.63 -26.90 8.96
C ILE A 119 22.20 -25.97 7.83
N THR A 120 23.04 -25.77 6.81
CA THR A 120 22.72 -24.88 5.69
C THR A 120 21.54 -25.40 4.87
N ALA A 121 21.46 -26.72 4.63
CA ALA A 121 20.30 -27.33 3.97
C ALA A 121 19.01 -27.12 4.77
N THR A 122 19.06 -27.29 6.09
CA THR A 122 17.91 -27.12 6.98
C THR A 122 17.44 -25.66 7.00
N VAL A 123 18.36 -24.70 7.06
CA VAL A 123 18.04 -23.26 6.99
C VAL A 123 17.44 -22.90 5.63
N GLY A 124 17.90 -23.52 4.55
CA GLY A 124 17.33 -23.38 3.21
C GLY A 124 15.87 -23.84 3.15
N GLU A 125 15.57 -25.03 3.69
CA GLU A 125 14.20 -25.56 3.77
C GLU A 125 13.29 -24.68 4.65
N ILE A 126 13.78 -24.18 5.79
CA ILE A 126 13.02 -23.25 6.64
C ILE A 126 12.67 -21.96 5.87
N SER A 127 13.63 -21.43 5.11
CA SER A 127 13.42 -20.22 4.31
C SER A 127 12.36 -20.44 3.22
N LYS A 128 12.33 -21.63 2.63
CA LYS A 128 11.32 -22.04 1.66
C LYS A 128 9.93 -22.12 2.30
N VAL A 129 9.81 -22.79 3.45
CA VAL A 129 8.55 -22.87 4.21
C VAL A 129 8.03 -21.48 4.57
N ILE A 130 8.91 -20.55 4.98
CA ILE A 130 8.51 -19.17 5.29
C ILE A 130 7.96 -18.47 4.03
N ASN A 131 8.57 -18.67 2.87
CA ASN A 131 8.09 -18.09 1.62
C ASN A 131 6.77 -18.72 1.18
N ASP A 132 6.60 -20.03 1.32
CA ASP A 132 5.34 -20.72 1.03
C ASP A 132 4.21 -20.20 1.95
N MET A 133 4.52 -19.96 3.23
CA MET A 133 3.59 -19.34 4.18
C MET A 133 3.22 -17.91 3.79
N ARG A 134 4.19 -17.10 3.33
CA ARG A 134 3.92 -15.76 2.80
C ARG A 134 3.02 -15.82 1.56
N GLU A 135 3.23 -16.79 0.67
CA GLU A 135 2.39 -16.99 -0.50
C GLU A 135 0.96 -17.38 -0.12
N LEU A 136 0.78 -18.25 0.86
CA LEU A 136 -0.53 -18.62 1.39
C LEU A 136 -1.25 -17.42 2.02
N VAL A 137 -0.54 -16.59 2.80
CA VAL A 137 -1.09 -15.35 3.34
C VAL A 137 -1.49 -14.38 2.23
N ASN A 138 -0.68 -14.26 1.18
CA ASN A 138 -1.00 -13.43 0.01
C ASN A 138 -2.24 -13.96 -0.73
N LYS A 139 -2.38 -15.28 -0.90
CA LYS A 139 -3.58 -15.91 -1.47
C LYS A 139 -4.82 -15.57 -0.65
N ILE A 140 -4.77 -15.75 0.67
CA ILE A 140 -5.88 -15.39 1.57
C ILE A 140 -6.24 -13.91 1.44
N ARG A 141 -5.24 -13.02 1.46
CA ARG A 141 -5.46 -11.58 1.34
C ARG A 141 -6.10 -11.20 0.01
N ASN A 142 -5.64 -11.79 -1.09
CA ASN A 142 -6.20 -11.54 -2.41
C ASN A 142 -7.63 -12.06 -2.51
N SER A 143 -7.91 -13.28 -2.02
CA SER A 143 -9.27 -13.82 -1.99
C SER A 143 -10.23 -12.95 -1.16
N ILE A 144 -9.79 -12.43 -0.01
CA ILE A 144 -10.61 -11.49 0.79
C ILE A 144 -10.87 -10.19 0.00
N SER A 145 -9.86 -9.66 -0.69
CA SER A 145 -9.98 -8.46 -1.52
C SER A 145 -10.96 -8.69 -2.67
N GLU A 146 -10.90 -9.83 -3.35
CA GLU A 146 -11.81 -10.23 -4.43
C GLU A 146 -13.24 -10.34 -3.91
N ILE A 147 -13.46 -11.06 -2.80
CA ILE A 147 -14.79 -11.18 -2.17
C ILE A 147 -15.34 -9.80 -1.80
N THR A 148 -14.51 -8.93 -1.21
CA THR A 148 -14.94 -7.58 -0.81
C THR A 148 -15.31 -6.73 -2.03
N SER A 149 -14.51 -6.81 -3.10
CA SER A 149 -14.78 -6.11 -4.35
C SER A 149 -16.07 -6.60 -5.01
N ASP A 150 -16.30 -7.92 -5.03
CA ASP A 150 -17.52 -8.53 -5.55
C ASP A 150 -18.76 -8.11 -4.77
N ILE A 151 -18.69 -8.10 -3.44
CA ILE A 151 -19.79 -7.64 -2.58
C ILE A 151 -20.08 -6.16 -2.86
N MET A 152 -19.05 -5.31 -2.88
CA MET A 152 -19.22 -3.88 -3.18
C MET A 152 -19.80 -3.65 -4.58
N SER A 153 -19.34 -4.41 -5.57
CA SER A 153 -19.85 -4.36 -6.94
C SER A 153 -21.33 -4.73 -7.01
N ARG A 154 -21.75 -5.79 -6.31
CA ARG A 154 -23.16 -6.19 -6.21
C ARG A 154 -23.99 -5.14 -5.49
N ILE A 155 -23.49 -4.54 -4.41
CA ILE A 155 -24.17 -3.46 -3.69
C ILE A 155 -24.35 -2.26 -4.63
N LEU A 156 -23.32 -1.85 -5.36
CA LEU A 156 -23.41 -0.76 -6.34
C LEU A 156 -24.43 -1.08 -7.44
N ASN A 157 -24.44 -2.31 -7.95
CA ASN A 157 -25.38 -2.73 -8.97
C ASN A 157 -26.85 -2.69 -8.50
N ILE A 158 -27.09 -2.82 -7.19
CA ILE A 158 -28.43 -2.68 -6.59
C ILE A 158 -28.73 -1.22 -6.22
N MET A 159 -27.75 -0.48 -5.71
CA MET A 159 -27.93 0.89 -5.23
C MET A 159 -28.07 1.90 -6.38
N THR A 160 -27.36 1.71 -7.49
CA THR A 160 -27.47 2.59 -8.67
C THR A 160 -28.91 2.73 -9.17
N PRO A 161 -29.64 1.64 -9.50
CA PRO A 161 -31.02 1.76 -9.95
C PRO A 161 -31.94 2.29 -8.84
N LEU A 162 -31.67 1.97 -7.57
CA LEU A 162 -32.43 2.54 -6.44
C LEU A 162 -32.31 4.07 -6.41
N ILE A 163 -31.11 4.62 -6.52
CA ILE A 163 -30.87 6.06 -6.55
C ILE A 163 -31.56 6.68 -7.77
N GLU A 164 -31.50 6.03 -8.93
CA GLU A 164 -32.17 6.49 -10.15
C GLU A 164 -33.71 6.55 -9.97
N THR A 165 -34.32 5.57 -9.30
CA THR A 165 -35.76 5.64 -8.98
C THR A 165 -36.10 6.83 -8.08
N ILE A 166 -35.28 7.12 -7.07
CA ILE A 166 -35.48 8.28 -6.18
C ILE A 166 -35.36 9.59 -6.96
N ILE A 167 -34.35 9.71 -7.84
CA ILE A 167 -34.16 10.88 -8.70
C ILE A 167 -35.38 11.06 -9.61
N THR A 168 -35.88 9.97 -10.18
CA THR A 168 -37.05 9.97 -11.06
C THR A 168 -38.30 10.42 -10.32
N VAL A 169 -38.55 9.89 -9.12
CA VAL A 169 -39.68 10.33 -8.27
C VAL A 169 -39.55 11.80 -7.92
N LYS A 170 -38.37 12.29 -7.53
CA LYS A 170 -38.14 13.72 -7.27
C LYS A 170 -38.43 14.58 -8.51
N SER A 171 -38.01 14.12 -9.69
CA SER A 171 -38.30 14.78 -10.97
C SER A 171 -39.80 14.79 -11.27
N MET A 172 -40.51 13.68 -11.01
CA MET A 172 -41.96 13.59 -11.18
C MET A 172 -42.72 14.57 -10.27
N VAL A 173 -42.32 14.68 -8.99
CA VAL A 173 -42.90 15.67 -8.07
C VAL A 173 -42.63 17.11 -8.57
N GLY A 174 -41.41 17.38 -9.05
CA GLY A 174 -41.08 18.67 -9.66
C GLY A 174 -41.95 19.01 -10.88
N LYS A 175 -42.16 18.04 -11.78
CA LYS A 175 -43.05 18.19 -12.94
C LYS A 175 -44.50 18.40 -12.52
N SER A 176 -44.97 17.66 -11.52
CA SER A 176 -46.32 17.80 -10.96
C SER A 176 -46.56 19.22 -10.43
N ASN A 177 -45.63 19.75 -9.64
CA ASN A 177 -45.69 21.14 -9.16
C ASN A 177 -45.67 22.16 -10.30
N GLY A 178 -44.88 21.90 -11.36
CA GLY A 178 -44.88 22.70 -12.57
C GLY A 178 -46.23 22.73 -13.27
N ILE A 179 -46.87 21.57 -13.44
CA ILE A 179 -48.21 21.46 -14.04
C ILE A 179 -49.25 22.16 -13.18
N LEU A 180 -49.25 21.94 -11.87
CA LEU A 180 -50.20 22.58 -10.96
C LEU A 180 -50.08 24.11 -11.02
N THR A 181 -48.85 24.62 -11.04
CA THR A 181 -48.57 26.06 -11.16
C THR A 181 -49.07 26.60 -12.50
N ALA A 182 -48.79 25.90 -13.61
CA ALA A 182 -49.29 26.27 -14.93
C ALA A 182 -50.82 26.32 -14.96
N VAL A 183 -51.50 25.32 -14.40
CA VAL A 183 -52.97 25.28 -14.31
C VAL A 183 -53.51 26.47 -13.53
N ILE A 184 -52.93 26.78 -12.36
CA ILE A 184 -53.36 27.94 -11.55
C ILE A 184 -53.21 29.24 -12.34
N TYR A 185 -52.07 29.46 -13.01
CA TYR A 185 -51.86 30.66 -13.81
C TYR A 185 -52.74 30.71 -15.06
N THR A 186 -53.01 29.58 -15.71
CA THR A 186 -53.96 29.53 -16.83
C THR A 186 -55.38 29.86 -16.36
N LEU A 187 -55.82 29.32 -15.23
CA LEU A 187 -57.13 29.65 -14.64
C LEU A 187 -57.22 31.13 -14.27
N LEU A 188 -56.16 31.70 -13.69
CA LEU A 188 -56.09 33.13 -13.41
C LEU A 188 -56.14 33.96 -14.70
N GLY A 189 -55.45 33.54 -15.75
CA GLY A 189 -55.50 34.17 -17.07
C GLY A 189 -56.91 34.16 -17.67
N VAL A 190 -57.60 33.01 -17.61
CA VAL A 190 -59.01 32.90 -18.06
C VAL A 190 -59.92 33.78 -17.22
N TYR A 191 -59.75 33.81 -15.90
CA TYR A 191 -60.52 34.67 -15.01
C TYR A 191 -60.34 36.16 -15.36
N LEU A 192 -59.10 36.60 -15.58
CA LEU A 192 -58.81 37.97 -16.00
C LEU A 192 -59.37 38.29 -17.39
N ALA A 193 -59.31 37.34 -18.32
CA ALA A 193 -59.89 37.50 -19.65
C ALA A 193 -61.42 37.68 -19.60
N ILE A 194 -62.12 36.87 -18.81
CA ILE A 194 -63.57 37.01 -18.60
C ILE A 194 -63.90 38.34 -17.94
N LYS A 195 -63.12 38.73 -16.92
CA LYS A 195 -63.27 40.02 -16.23
C LYS A 195 -63.12 41.20 -17.21
N SER A 196 -62.10 41.16 -18.07
CA SER A 196 -61.85 42.19 -19.08
C SER A 196 -62.92 42.21 -20.18
N LEU A 197 -63.39 41.05 -20.63
CA LEU A 197 -64.45 40.94 -21.63
C LEU A 197 -65.76 41.55 -21.11
N ILE A 198 -66.17 41.22 -19.88
CA ILE A 198 -67.36 41.79 -19.25
C ILE A 198 -67.21 43.29 -19.08
N GLY A 199 -66.05 43.76 -18.60
CA GLY A 199 -65.76 45.20 -18.49
C GLY A 199 -65.89 45.93 -19.83
N SER A 200 -65.31 45.37 -20.91
CA SER A 200 -65.38 45.95 -22.24
C SER A 200 -66.80 45.97 -22.82
N ILE A 201 -67.56 44.89 -22.67
CA ILE A 201 -68.97 44.83 -23.09
C ILE A 201 -69.77 45.92 -22.35
N LEU A 202 -69.56 46.06 -21.04
CA LEU A 202 -70.27 47.07 -20.25
C LEU A 202 -69.94 48.49 -20.72
N GLU A 203 -68.67 48.80 -20.99
CA GLU A 203 -68.26 50.12 -21.50
C GLU A 203 -68.89 50.44 -22.85
N ILE A 204 -68.90 49.49 -23.80
CA ILE A 204 -69.51 49.67 -25.12
C ILE A 204 -71.01 49.97 -24.98
N VAL A 205 -71.72 49.21 -24.13
CA VAL A 205 -73.17 49.40 -23.91
C VAL A 205 -73.46 50.76 -23.25
N ILE A 206 -72.63 51.21 -22.30
CA ILE A 206 -72.77 52.54 -21.68
C ILE A 206 -72.61 53.66 -22.72
N ILE A 207 -71.63 53.55 -23.62
CA ILE A 207 -71.42 54.55 -24.68
C ILE A 207 -72.64 54.62 -25.61
N ILE A 208 -73.21 53.47 -26.00
CA ILE A 208 -74.42 53.41 -26.83
C ILE A 208 -75.61 54.06 -26.11
N LEU A 209 -75.80 53.78 -24.81
CA LEU A 209 -76.87 54.40 -24.01
C LEU A 209 -76.73 55.92 -23.94
N ILE A 210 -75.51 56.44 -23.74
CA ILE A 210 -75.25 57.89 -23.74
C ILE A 210 -75.56 58.50 -25.12
N ALA A 211 -75.14 57.86 -26.22
CA ALA A 211 -75.43 58.34 -27.57
C ALA A 211 -76.93 58.35 -27.87
N MET A 212 -77.67 57.35 -27.41
CA MET A 212 -79.12 57.27 -27.57
C MET A 212 -79.84 58.34 -26.75
N ALA A 213 -79.41 58.60 -25.50
CA ALA A 213 -79.93 59.69 -24.70
C ALA A 213 -79.70 61.06 -25.36
N ALA A 214 -78.52 61.29 -25.95
CA ALA A 214 -78.22 62.51 -26.70
C ALA A 214 -79.10 62.67 -27.95
N ALA A 215 -79.36 61.57 -28.67
CA ALA A 215 -80.25 61.58 -29.84
C ALA A 215 -81.71 61.90 -29.48
N ILE A 216 -82.22 61.39 -28.35
CA ILE A 216 -83.57 61.70 -27.84
C ILE A 216 -83.69 63.19 -27.50
N ILE A 217 -82.69 63.78 -26.84
CA ILE A 217 -82.67 65.21 -26.51
C ILE A 217 -82.74 66.05 -27.79
N LEU A 218 -82.01 65.67 -28.84
CA LEU A 218 -82.04 66.38 -30.12
C LEU A 218 -83.43 66.28 -30.80
N LEU A 219 -84.13 65.15 -30.63
CA LEU A 219 -85.43 64.89 -31.25
C LEU A 219 -86.56 65.76 -30.65
N PHE A 220 -86.43 66.17 -29.39
CA PHE A 220 -87.35 67.13 -28.74
C PHE A 220 -87.31 68.54 -29.35
N PHE A 221 -86.24 68.91 -30.06
CA PHE A 221 -86.15 70.23 -30.71
C PHE A 221 -86.94 70.34 -32.04
N ILE A 222 -87.56 69.25 -32.53
CA ILE A 222 -88.35 69.26 -33.76
C ILE A 222 -89.83 69.54 -33.44
N PRO A 223 -90.40 70.71 -33.80
CA PRO A 223 -91.79 71.01 -33.50
C PRO A 223 -92.77 70.09 -34.25
N ILE A 224 -93.86 69.69 -33.58
CA ILE A 224 -95.02 68.89 -34.04
C ILE A 224 -94.81 67.36 -34.03
N VAL A 225 -93.67 66.83 -34.48
CA VAL A 225 -93.45 65.36 -34.59
C VAL A 225 -92.45 64.83 -33.54
N GLY A 226 -91.65 65.71 -32.93
CA GLY A 226 -90.60 65.36 -31.98
C GLY A 226 -91.10 64.62 -30.74
N ASP A 227 -92.17 65.10 -30.10
CA ASP A 227 -92.66 64.56 -28.82
C ASP A 227 -93.13 63.11 -28.92
N ILE A 228 -93.79 62.74 -30.02
CA ILE A 228 -94.31 61.38 -30.24
C ILE A 228 -93.17 60.40 -30.51
N LEU A 229 -92.20 60.81 -31.32
CA LEU A 229 -91.03 59.98 -31.65
C LEU A 229 -90.06 59.86 -30.46
N ALA A 230 -89.90 60.93 -29.67
CA ALA A 230 -89.11 60.93 -28.45
C ALA A 230 -89.72 60.03 -27.37
N ALA A 231 -91.05 59.98 -27.23
CA ALA A 231 -91.74 59.08 -26.31
C ALA A 231 -91.41 57.59 -26.61
N ALA A 232 -91.36 57.20 -27.88
CA ALA A 232 -90.96 55.84 -28.27
C ALA A 232 -89.48 55.55 -27.94
N GLY A 233 -88.59 56.54 -28.14
CA GLY A 233 -87.17 56.43 -27.78
C GLY A 233 -86.94 56.27 -26.28
N ILE A 234 -87.72 56.97 -25.43
CA ILE A 234 -87.64 56.87 -23.98
C ILE A 234 -88.05 55.46 -23.49
N ILE A 235 -89.11 54.89 -24.07
CA ILE A 235 -89.55 53.53 -23.73
C ILE A 235 -88.46 52.51 -24.04
N PHE A 236 -87.81 52.61 -25.20
CA PHE A 236 -86.71 51.73 -25.57
C PHE A 236 -85.48 51.92 -24.69
N PHE A 237 -85.16 53.16 -24.30
CA PHE A 237 -84.07 53.47 -23.37
C PHE A 237 -84.29 52.83 -21.99
N LEU A 238 -85.50 52.93 -21.44
CA LEU A 238 -85.84 52.36 -20.13
C LEU A 238 -85.77 50.82 -20.13
N ILE A 239 -86.23 50.18 -21.21
CA ILE A 239 -86.17 48.71 -21.33
C ILE A 239 -84.72 48.22 -21.36
N MET A 240 -83.79 48.98 -21.95
CA MET A 240 -82.37 48.62 -22.02
C MET A 240 -81.58 49.04 -20.76
N SER A 241 -81.96 50.11 -20.08
CA SER A 241 -81.22 50.60 -18.91
C SER A 241 -81.42 49.71 -17.67
N VAL A 242 -82.59 49.09 -17.52
CA VAL A 242 -82.92 48.21 -16.38
C VAL A 242 -82.03 46.95 -16.30
N PRO A 243 -81.94 46.10 -17.34
CA PRO A 243 -81.06 44.93 -17.32
C PRO A 243 -79.58 45.32 -17.18
N MET A 244 -79.18 46.48 -17.70
CA MET A 244 -77.81 46.98 -17.57
C MET A 244 -77.47 47.39 -16.13
N GLY A 245 -78.39 48.06 -15.43
CA GLY A 245 -78.23 48.39 -14.01
C GLY A 245 -78.03 47.14 -13.15
N TYR A 246 -78.76 46.06 -13.46
CA TYR A 246 -78.57 44.77 -12.81
C TYR A 246 -77.20 44.16 -13.10
N LEU A 247 -76.73 44.18 -14.36
CA LEU A 247 -75.41 43.66 -14.74
C LEU A 247 -74.24 44.44 -14.10
N ILE A 248 -74.34 45.76 -13.96
CA ILE A 248 -73.32 46.57 -13.26
C ILE A 248 -73.30 46.22 -11.77
N GLY A 249 -74.46 46.07 -11.13
CA GLY A 249 -74.56 45.63 -9.73
C GLY A 249 -73.95 44.25 -9.52
N PHE A 250 -74.29 43.30 -10.38
CA PHE A 250 -73.74 41.95 -10.36
C PHE A 250 -72.21 41.94 -10.60
N SER A 251 -71.72 42.70 -11.58
CA SER A 251 -70.29 42.80 -11.89
C SER A 251 -69.48 43.48 -10.79
N ASN A 252 -70.03 44.49 -10.11
CA ASN A 252 -69.41 45.11 -8.96
C ASN A 252 -69.34 44.15 -7.75
N GLN A 253 -70.42 43.42 -7.47
CA GLN A 253 -70.50 42.57 -6.29
C GLN A 253 -69.78 41.22 -6.45
N VAL A 254 -69.75 40.65 -7.66
CA VAL A 254 -69.19 39.31 -7.92
C VAL A 254 -67.80 39.37 -8.56
N LEU A 255 -67.50 40.38 -9.39
CA LEU A 255 -66.25 40.43 -10.18
C LEU A 255 -65.31 41.59 -9.77
N ASN A 256 -65.69 42.45 -8.82
CA ASN A 256 -64.94 43.66 -8.42
C ASN A 256 -64.45 44.46 -9.64
N VAL A 257 -65.29 44.59 -10.67
CA VAL A 257 -65.02 45.41 -11.86
C VAL A 257 -65.68 46.76 -11.63
N HIS A 258 -64.90 47.78 -11.29
CA HIS A 258 -65.43 49.14 -11.18
C HIS A 258 -65.60 49.72 -12.59
N SER A 259 -66.83 49.93 -13.04
CA SER A 259 -67.10 50.69 -14.27
C SER A 259 -66.65 52.14 -14.09
N SER A 260 -65.85 52.68 -15.01
CA SER A 260 -65.34 54.06 -14.96
C SER A 260 -66.43 55.12 -15.23
N LYS A 261 -67.63 54.73 -15.67
CA LYS A 261 -68.72 55.66 -16.00
C LYS A 261 -70.06 55.15 -15.45
N SER A 262 -70.82 56.06 -14.85
CA SER A 262 -72.17 55.81 -14.34
C SER A 262 -73.21 55.87 -15.46
N ILE A 263 -74.32 55.14 -15.28
CA ILE A 263 -75.47 55.21 -16.18
C ILE A 263 -76.06 56.64 -16.10
N PRO A 264 -76.27 57.34 -17.22
CA PRO A 264 -76.92 58.64 -17.22
C PRO A 264 -78.39 58.51 -16.80
N SER A 265 -78.87 59.43 -15.96
CA SER A 265 -80.28 59.51 -15.58
C SER A 265 -81.16 59.86 -16.79
N VAL A 266 -82.40 59.36 -16.80
CA VAL A 266 -83.40 59.66 -17.84
C VAL A 266 -83.44 61.17 -18.09
N PRO A 267 -83.17 61.65 -19.32
CA PRO A 267 -83.38 63.05 -19.64
C PRO A 267 -84.89 63.29 -19.64
N GLY A 268 -85.32 64.17 -18.73
CA GLY A 268 -86.67 64.70 -18.64
C GLY A 268 -86.84 65.96 -19.48
#